data_AF-A0A8S4S298-F1
#
_entry.id   AF-A0A8S4S298-F1
#
_cell.length_a   1.000
_cell.length_b   1.000
_cell.length_c   1.000
_cell.angle_alpha   90.00
_cell.angle_beta   90.00
_cell.angle_gamma   90.00
#
_symmetry.space_group_name_H-M   'P 1'
#
loop_
_entity.id
_entity.type
_entity.pdbx_description
1 polymer ?
#
loop_
_entity_poly.entity_id
_entity_poly.type
_entity_poly.pdbx_seq_one_letter_code
_entity_poly.pdbx_strand_id
1 'polypeptide(L)'
;MLSGQVPQQILPVSYGANLVALTKKDGGIRPIAIGSNLRRLTSKICYLAVKEKVSAKLQPNQLVFGIKGECKAAVHAASIFLNSSVYGVFVKIYVRNAFNSVNRICFMKFKRGA
;
A
#
# COMPACT_ATOMS: atom_id res chain seq x y z
N MET A 1 -7.12 -13.64 -14.26
CA MET A 1 -7.01 -12.85 -13.01
C MET A 1 -6.00 -11.69 -13.13
N LEU A 2 -4.70 -11.93 -13.27
CA LEU A 2 -3.69 -10.86 -13.37
C LEU A 2 -3.70 -10.13 -14.72
N SER A 3 -3.92 -10.88 -15.81
CA SER A 3 -4.09 -10.34 -17.17
C SER A 3 -5.47 -9.73 -17.43
N GLY A 4 -6.39 -9.76 -16.44
CA GLY A 4 -7.78 -9.32 -16.63
C GLY A 4 -8.65 -10.25 -17.48
N GLN A 5 -8.07 -11.31 -18.06
CA GLN A 5 -8.80 -12.30 -18.86
C GLN A 5 -9.50 -13.28 -17.92
N VAL A 6 -10.76 -12.99 -17.61
CA VAL A 6 -11.64 -13.81 -16.77
C VAL A 6 -13.01 -13.83 -17.45
N PRO A 7 -13.68 -15.00 -17.56
CA PRO A 7 -15.02 -15.09 -18.14
C PRO A 7 -16.00 -14.12 -17.46
N GLN A 8 -16.85 -13.47 -18.26
CA GLN A 8 -17.77 -12.42 -17.77
C GLN A 8 -18.68 -12.92 -16.64
N GLN A 9 -19.11 -14.18 -16.73
CA GLN A 9 -20.03 -14.85 -15.80
C GLN A 9 -19.47 -14.90 -14.37
N ILE A 10 -18.14 -14.97 -14.21
CA ILE A 10 -17.50 -15.13 -12.90
C ILE A 10 -16.85 -13.84 -12.40
N LEU A 11 -16.97 -12.72 -13.13
CA LEU A 11 -16.43 -11.42 -12.71
C LEU A 11 -16.97 -10.97 -11.34
N PRO A 12 -18.27 -11.09 -11.01
CA PRO A 12 -18.78 -10.64 -9.72
C PRO A 12 -18.10 -11.34 -8.54
N VAL A 13 -17.81 -12.63 -8.68
CA VAL A 13 -17.14 -13.43 -7.65
C VAL A 13 -15.61 -13.20 -7.67
N SER A 14 -15.04 -13.10 -8.86
CA SER A 14 -13.59 -12.96 -9.05
C SER A 14 -13.06 -11.59 -8.60
N TYR A 15 -13.79 -10.54 -8.96
CA TYR A 15 -13.38 -9.15 -8.76
C TYR A 15 -14.24 -8.38 -7.76
N GLY A 16 -15.34 -8.96 -7.28
CA GLY A 16 -16.10 -8.42 -6.16
C GLY A 16 -15.36 -8.49 -4.82
N ALA A 17 -16.03 -7.97 -3.79
CA ALA A 17 -15.54 -8.01 -2.41
C ALA A 17 -16.70 -7.86 -1.43
N ASN A 18 -16.59 -8.54 -0.28
CA ASN A 18 -17.45 -8.29 0.86
C ASN A 18 -16.92 -7.10 1.65
N LEU A 19 -17.80 -6.14 1.98
CA LEU A 19 -17.44 -4.97 2.78
C LEU A 19 -17.68 -5.24 4.25
N VAL A 20 -16.67 -4.98 5.08
CA VAL A 20 -16.75 -5.06 6.54
C VAL A 20 -16.41 -3.70 7.13
N ALA A 21 -17.30 -3.18 7.96
CA ALA A 21 -17.09 -1.93 8.69
C ALA A 21 -16.45 -2.23 10.05
N LEU A 22 -15.13 -1.99 10.16
CA LEU A 22 -14.43 -2.13 11.43
C LEU A 22 -14.45 -0.81 12.20
N THR A 23 -14.77 -0.85 13.48
CA THR A 23 -14.74 0.35 14.34
C THR A 23 -13.31 0.67 14.74
N LYS A 24 -12.91 1.94 14.58
CA LYS A 24 -11.64 2.45 15.09
C LYS A 24 -11.79 2.83 16.57
N LYS A 25 -10.66 2.97 17.27
CA LYS A 25 -10.63 3.41 18.67
C LYS A 25 -11.22 4.81 18.89
N ASP A 26 -11.16 5.67 17.87
CA ASP A 26 -11.71 7.04 17.88
C ASP A 26 -13.20 7.10 17.47
N GLY A 27 -13.88 5.95 17.34
CA GLY A 27 -15.28 5.87 16.92
C GLY A 27 -15.50 5.97 15.40
N GLY A 28 -14.46 6.27 14.61
CA GLY A 28 -14.56 6.29 13.15
C GLY A 28 -14.68 4.87 12.54
N ILE A 29 -15.19 4.79 11.31
CA ILE A 29 -15.27 3.51 10.57
C ILE A 29 -14.03 3.31 9.70
N ARG A 30 -13.53 2.07 9.66
CA ARG A 30 -12.53 1.57 8.71
C ARG A 30 -13.18 0.51 7.82
N PRO A 31 -13.67 0.90 6.63
CA PRO A 31 -14.23 -0.06 5.69
C PRO A 31 -13.10 -0.92 5.10
N ILE A 32 -13.27 -2.23 5.13
CA ILE A 32 -12.36 -3.21 4.55
C ILE A 32 -13.09 -3.97 3.44
N ALA A 33 -12.51 -3.98 2.25
CA ALA A 33 -13.00 -4.77 1.12
C ALA A 33 -12.27 -6.13 1.07
N ILE A 34 -12.97 -7.18 1.45
CA ILE A 34 -12.51 -8.57 1.45
C ILE A 34 -12.78 -9.19 0.07
N GLY A 35 -11.75 -9.22 -0.78
CA GLY A 35 -11.83 -9.91 -2.08
C GLY A 35 -11.75 -11.43 -1.96
N SER A 36 -12.04 -12.11 -3.07
CA SER A 36 -11.95 -13.57 -3.18
C SER A 36 -10.55 -14.13 -2.88
N ASN A 37 -10.50 -15.38 -2.45
CA ASN A 37 -9.24 -16.07 -2.17
C ASN A 37 -8.34 -16.16 -3.40
N LEU A 38 -8.92 -16.37 -4.58
CA LEU A 38 -8.18 -16.37 -5.85
C LEU A 38 -7.54 -15.01 -6.14
N ARG A 39 -8.25 -13.91 -5.87
CA ARG A 39 -7.70 -12.55 -6.04
C ARG A 39 -6.56 -12.29 -5.05
N ARG A 40 -6.71 -12.72 -3.80
CA ARG A 40 -5.66 -12.60 -2.76
C ARG A 40 -4.41 -13.41 -3.11
N LEU A 41 -4.59 -14.66 -3.53
CA LEU A 41 -3.50 -15.54 -3.98
C LEU A 41 -2.75 -14.93 -5.17
N THR A 42 -3.48 -14.51 -6.20
CA THR A 42 -2.91 -13.84 -7.38
C THR A 42 -2.12 -12.58 -6.97
N SER A 43 -2.69 -11.77 -6.07
CA SER A 43 -2.02 -10.55 -5.57
C SER A 43 -0.74 -10.89 -4.81
N LYS A 44 -0.73 -11.96 -4.01
CA LYS A 44 0.45 -12.41 -3.26
C LYS A 44 1.55 -12.90 -4.19
N ILE A 45 1.21 -13.69 -5.21
CA ILE A 45 2.17 -14.15 -6.23
C ILE A 45 2.78 -12.96 -6.97
N CYS A 46 1.94 -12.02 -7.42
CA CYS A 46 2.38 -10.79 -8.07
C CYS A 46 3.31 -9.97 -7.16
N TYR A 47 2.95 -9.80 -5.89
CA TYR A 47 3.79 -9.14 -4.90
C TYR A 47 5.16 -9.79 -4.78
N LEU A 48 5.22 -11.12 -4.63
CA LEU A 48 6.50 -11.84 -4.51
C LEU A 48 7.37 -11.65 -5.76
N ALA A 49 6.77 -11.65 -6.95
CA ALA A 49 7.50 -11.45 -8.20
C ALA A 49 8.13 -10.05 -8.35
N VAL A 50 7.50 -9.01 -7.76
CA VAL A 50 7.97 -7.62 -7.91
C VAL A 50 8.65 -7.06 -6.66
N LYS A 51 8.56 -7.76 -5.52
CA LYS A 51 8.95 -7.28 -4.20
C LYS A 51 10.36 -6.69 -4.20
N GLU A 52 11.34 -7.47 -4.64
CA GLU A 52 12.75 -7.08 -4.57
C GLU A 52 13.05 -5.88 -5.49
N LYS A 53 12.59 -5.92 -6.75
CA LYS A 53 12.75 -4.81 -7.71
C LYS A 53 12.13 -3.50 -7.21
N VAL A 54 10.91 -3.57 -6.67
CA VAL A 54 10.19 -2.39 -6.18
C VAL A 54 10.80 -1.88 -4.88
N SER A 55 11.17 -2.77 -3.96
CA SER A 55 11.84 -2.41 -2.70
C SER A 55 13.14 -1.66 -2.97
N ALA A 56 13.99 -2.18 -3.86
CA ALA A 56 15.25 -1.53 -4.23
C ALA A 56 15.06 -0.13 -4.84
N LYS A 57 13.99 0.08 -5.63
CA LYS A 57 13.68 1.38 -6.24
C LYS A 57 13.10 2.40 -5.24
N LEU A 58 12.43 1.92 -4.20
CA LEU A 58 11.77 2.75 -3.19
C LEU A 58 12.71 3.12 -2.04
N GLN A 59 13.71 2.29 -1.75
CA GLN A 59 14.74 2.58 -0.78
C GLN A 59 15.69 3.69 -1.25
N PRO A 60 16.23 4.51 -0.32
CA PRO A 60 15.95 4.53 1.12
C PRO A 60 14.72 5.37 1.50
N ASN A 61 14.06 6.03 0.54
CA ASN A 61 13.07 7.07 0.79
C ASN A 61 11.73 6.54 1.34
N GLN A 62 11.31 5.34 0.91
CA GLN A 62 10.07 4.71 1.38
C GLN A 62 10.38 3.42 2.11
N LEU A 63 10.14 3.45 3.43
CA LEU A 63 10.53 2.37 4.32
C LEU A 63 9.48 1.23 4.37
N VAL A 64 8.24 1.49 3.98
CA VAL A 64 7.09 0.62 4.29
C VAL A 64 6.95 -0.62 3.38
N PHE A 65 7.71 -0.72 2.28
CA PHE A 65 7.54 -1.81 1.31
C PHE A 65 8.79 -2.69 1.22
N GLY A 66 8.64 -3.96 1.59
CA GLY A 66 9.64 -5.01 1.30
C GLY A 66 10.86 -5.05 2.23
N ILE A 67 10.91 -4.16 3.23
CA ILE A 67 12.01 -4.04 4.20
C ILE A 67 11.62 -4.72 5.52
N LYS A 68 12.60 -5.20 6.28
CA LYS A 68 12.40 -5.63 7.68
C LYS A 68 12.73 -4.49 8.63
N GLY A 69 11.86 -4.21 9.60
CA GLY A 69 12.15 -3.26 10.69
C GLY A 69 11.90 -1.79 10.35
N GLU A 70 11.12 -1.54 9.30
CA GLU A 70 10.83 -0.26 8.68
C GLU A 70 10.31 0.81 9.63
N CYS A 71 9.34 0.46 10.49
CA CYS A 71 8.76 1.40 11.44
C CYS A 71 9.80 1.87 12.46
N LYS A 72 10.68 0.97 12.91
CA LYS A 72 11.73 1.30 13.87
C LYS A 72 12.78 2.21 13.24
N ALA A 73 13.19 1.91 12.01
CA ALA A 73 14.13 2.74 11.26
C ALA A 73 13.57 4.16 11.06
N ALA A 74 12.30 4.30 10.69
CA ALA A 74 11.66 5.60 10.52
C ALA A 74 11.62 6.43 11.83
N VAL A 75 11.21 5.79 12.92
CA VAL A 75 11.14 6.44 14.25
C VAL A 75 12.53 6.85 14.73
N HIS A 76 13.53 5.99 14.57
CA HIS A 76 14.88 6.27 15.00
C HIS A 76 15.52 7.39 14.17
N ALA A 77 15.36 7.38 12.85
CA ALA A 77 15.83 8.45 11.97
C ALA A 77 15.21 9.81 12.33
N ALA A 78 13.89 9.85 12.58
CA ALA A 78 13.21 11.06 13.03
C ALA A 78 13.73 11.54 14.40
N SER A 79 13.96 10.61 15.34
CA SER A 79 14.51 10.94 16.65
C SER A 79 15.93 11.52 16.55
N ILE A 80 16.81 10.89 15.78
CA ILE A 80 18.18 11.40 15.55
C ILE A 80 18.10 12.81 14.98
N PHE A 81 17.31 13.02 13.93
CA PHE A 81 17.16 14.34 13.29
C PHE A 81 16.70 15.41 14.28
N LEU A 82 15.69 15.12 15.11
CA LEU A 82 15.18 16.06 16.09
C LEU A 82 16.19 16.38 17.20
N ASN A 83 17.07 15.44 17.55
CA ASN A 83 18.07 15.65 18.60
C ASN A 83 19.37 16.30 18.08
N SER A 84 19.72 16.11 16.80
CA SER A 84 20.97 16.64 16.23
C SER A 84 20.80 17.98 15.51
N SER A 85 19.57 18.38 15.18
CA SER A 85 19.33 19.57 14.37
C SER A 85 19.05 20.79 15.23
N VAL A 86 19.90 21.82 15.13
CA VAL A 86 19.70 23.11 15.83
C VAL A 86 18.57 23.93 15.21
N TYR A 87 18.36 23.80 13.89
CA TYR A 87 17.33 24.55 13.13
C TYR A 87 16.43 23.64 12.27
N GLY A 88 16.43 22.33 12.54
CA GLY A 88 15.68 21.36 11.74
C GLY A 88 14.19 21.37 12.05
N VAL A 89 13.35 21.43 11.02
CA VAL A 89 11.89 21.30 11.16
C VAL A 89 11.45 19.93 10.67
N PHE A 90 10.74 19.18 11.51
CA PHE A 90 10.15 17.90 11.14
C PHE A 90 8.66 18.06 10.81
N VAL A 91 8.28 17.75 9.58
CA VAL A 91 6.90 17.88 9.10
C VAL A 91 6.26 16.51 8.93
N LYS A 92 5.13 16.29 9.61
CA LYS A 92 4.32 15.08 9.45
C LYS A 92 3.15 15.33 8.50
N ILE A 93 3.18 14.69 7.34
CA ILE A 93 2.09 14.75 6.35
C ILE A 93 1.22 13.49 6.48
N TYR A 94 -0.09 13.67 6.47
CA TYR A 94 -1.06 12.57 6.49
C TYR A 94 -2.04 12.69 5.33
N VAL A 95 -2.16 11.61 4.55
CA VAL A 95 -3.15 11.52 3.46
C VAL A 95 -4.41 10.84 3.99
N ARG A 96 -5.52 11.58 4.05
CA ARG A 96 -6.83 11.03 4.40
C ARG A 96 -7.28 10.05 3.32
N ASN A 97 -7.79 8.89 3.74
CA ASN A 97 -8.39 7.89 2.85
C ASN A 97 -7.50 7.45 1.67
N ALA A 98 -6.18 7.39 1.88
CA ALA A 98 -5.19 7.20 0.81
C ALA A 98 -5.55 6.10 -0.20
N PHE A 99 -5.97 4.90 0.26
CA PHE A 99 -6.31 3.78 -0.62
C PHE A 99 -7.44 4.06 -1.62
N ASN A 100 -8.45 4.83 -1.20
CA ASN A 100 -9.59 5.16 -2.05
C ASN A 100 -9.35 6.43 -2.87
N SER A 101 -8.39 7.26 -2.46
CA SER A 101 -8.03 8.51 -3.13
C SER A 101 -6.99 8.35 -4.24
N VAL A 102 -6.41 7.15 -4.44
CA VAL A 102 -5.46 6.92 -5.54
C VAL A 102 -6.17 6.94 -6.90
N ASN A 103 -5.71 7.80 -7.81
CA ASN A 103 -6.11 7.74 -9.21
C ASN A 103 -5.50 6.51 -9.90
N ARG A 104 -6.34 5.50 -10.15
CA ARG A 104 -5.93 4.21 -10.72
C ARG A 104 -5.44 4.31 -12.16
N ILE A 105 -5.95 5.28 -12.94
CA ILE A 105 -5.51 5.51 -14.32
C ILE A 105 -4.06 6.02 -14.31
N CYS A 106 -3.75 7.00 -13.45
CA CYS A 106 -2.39 7.52 -13.29
C CYS A 106 -1.42 6.43 -12.82
N PHE A 107 -1.84 5.64 -11.82
CA PHE A 107 -1.04 4.52 -11.31
C PHE A 107 -0.70 3.48 -12.39
N MET A 108 -1.67 3.14 -13.25
CA MET A 108 -1.47 2.18 -14.34
C MET A 108 -0.55 2.73 -15.45
N LYS A 109 -0.59 4.05 -15.72
CA LYS A 109 0.32 4.69 -16.68
C LYS A 109 1.77 4.66 -16.21
N PHE A 110 2.02 4.91 -14.92
CA PHE A 110 3.36 4.87 -14.32
C PHE A 110 4.06 3.52 -14.54
N LYS A 111 3.31 2.41 -14.50
CA LYS A 111 3.86 1.05 -14.72
C LYS A 111 4.33 0.79 -16.15
N ARG A 112 3.86 1.55 -17.15
CA ARG A 112 4.21 1.32 -18.57
C ARG A 112 5.49 2.04 -19.02
N GLY A 113 6.04 2.94 -18.21
CA GLY A 113 7.25 3.71 -18.52
C GLY A 113 8.47 3.35 -17.68
N ALA A 114 8.50 2.17 -17.04
CA ALA A 114 9.57 1.72 -16.14
C ALA A 114 9.87 0.22 -16.26
#